data_AF-A0A841EJW0-F1
#
_entry.id   AF-A0A841EJW0-F1
#
_cell.length_a   1.000
_cell.length_b   1.000
_cell.length_c   1.000
_cell.angle_alpha   90.00
_cell.angle_beta   90.00
_cell.angle_gamma   90.00
#
_symmetry.space_group_name_H-M   'P 1'
#
loop_
_entity.id
_entity.type
_entity.pdbx_description
1 polymer ?
#
loop_
_entity_poly.entity_id
_entity_poly.type
_entity_poly.pdbx_seq_one_letter_code
_entity_poly.pdbx_strand_id
1 'polypeptide(L)'
;MAYLTSFNYGKLCKELQLKDNFKITLEVFLEHIFNDKAFFYIFNKLELEYLFKYRKLLADTDEFVLKYYKDIPNKEDNKVWVFNKGGRTKYHLSLNCNHLTNDFVDFGIPIDIRKKGNDAIDEYRNWFSTQGYAQQFKEQKISKQDIIEAFNSKYTKLGYSPIQDGSNLLVLELKNSGTDYVEQQQDVDMLILELNELLLLYRNAFPGQGDRIIAKHNYLRNKTDEEITKKMKEIFNGNFSGEKDKLEDLRKRFKQAHEITFKITQKLINYFKWTYNLNGKSFDPTTLENFGLVCCKSCSSLQNLISIKEL
;
A
#
# COMPACT_ATOMS: atom_id res chain seq x y z
N MET A 1 -14.81 -1.66 20.54
CA MET A 1 -14.95 -1.47 19.08
C MET A 1 -13.75 -0.70 18.57
N ALA A 2 -13.23 -1.07 17.40
CA ALA A 2 -12.12 -0.41 16.73
C ALA A 2 -12.46 -0.05 15.28
N TYR A 3 -11.80 0.96 14.73
CA TYR A 3 -12.01 1.49 13.40
C TYR A 3 -10.68 1.60 12.64
N LEU A 4 -10.73 1.42 11.33
CA LEU A 4 -9.59 1.52 10.43
C LEU A 4 -9.88 2.53 9.33
N THR A 5 -8.88 3.30 8.94
CA THR A 5 -8.94 4.08 7.71
C THR A 5 -8.92 3.15 6.49
N SER A 6 -9.47 3.60 5.37
CA SER A 6 -9.37 2.89 4.06
C SER A 6 -7.92 2.52 3.73
N PHE A 7 -6.97 3.41 4.03
CA PHE A 7 -5.55 3.16 3.89
C PHE A 7 -5.04 2.02 4.78
N ASN A 8 -5.30 2.08 6.09
CA ASN A 8 -4.83 1.07 7.04
C ASN A 8 -5.48 -0.29 6.77
N TYR A 9 -6.75 -0.31 6.38
CA TYR A 9 -7.45 -1.52 5.98
C TYR A 9 -6.84 -2.15 4.72
N GLY A 10 -6.56 -1.34 3.69
CA GLY A 10 -5.89 -1.82 2.49
C GLY A 10 -4.47 -2.31 2.76
N LYS A 11 -3.73 -1.66 3.66
CA LYS A 11 -2.41 -2.11 4.11
C LYS A 11 -2.50 -3.46 4.84
N LEU A 12 -3.44 -3.60 5.78
CA LEU A 12 -3.72 -4.85 6.48
C LEU A 12 -3.98 -5.98 5.46
N CYS A 13 -4.89 -5.77 4.50
CA CYS A 13 -5.20 -6.78 3.48
C CYS A 13 -4.01 -7.18 2.61
N LYS A 14 -3.04 -6.29 2.38
CA LYS A 14 -1.78 -6.64 1.66
C LYS A 14 -0.88 -7.53 2.52
N GLU A 15 -0.82 -7.26 3.81
CA GLU A 15 0.08 -7.94 4.76
C GLU A 15 -0.47 -9.29 5.21
N LEU A 16 -1.80 -9.43 5.31
CA LEU A 16 -2.47 -10.67 5.70
C LEU A 16 -2.03 -11.87 4.84
N GLN A 17 -1.59 -12.94 5.48
CA GLN A 17 -1.25 -14.20 4.83
C GLN A 17 -2.44 -15.16 4.89
N LEU A 18 -2.69 -15.82 3.77
CA LEU A 18 -3.64 -16.91 3.68
C LEU A 18 -2.94 -18.22 4.07
N LYS A 19 -3.68 -19.19 4.60
CA LYS A 19 -3.17 -20.55 4.88
C LYS A 19 -2.45 -21.12 3.64
N ASP A 20 -1.33 -21.80 3.84
CA ASP A 20 -0.36 -22.14 2.77
C ASP A 20 -0.95 -22.91 1.57
N ASN A 21 -2.05 -23.65 1.78
CA ASN A 21 -2.72 -24.45 0.74
C ASN A 21 -3.92 -23.76 0.08
N PHE A 22 -4.30 -22.57 0.53
CA PHE A 22 -5.46 -21.87 0.01
C PHE A 22 -5.12 -21.18 -1.31
N LYS A 23 -5.91 -21.47 -2.34
CA LYS A 23 -5.78 -20.88 -3.67
C LYS A 23 -7.11 -20.28 -4.10
N ILE A 24 -7.05 -19.10 -4.71
CA ILE A 24 -8.23 -18.49 -5.34
C ILE A 24 -8.49 -19.20 -6.66
N THR A 25 -9.40 -20.17 -6.64
CA THR A 25 -9.90 -20.82 -7.87
C THR A 25 -10.92 -19.93 -8.58
N LEU A 26 -11.36 -20.32 -9.78
CA LEU A 26 -12.41 -19.59 -10.49
C LEU A 26 -13.71 -19.60 -9.68
N GLU A 27 -14.06 -20.73 -9.07
CA GLU A 27 -15.26 -20.86 -8.23
C GLU A 27 -15.19 -19.89 -7.05
N VAL A 28 -14.07 -19.88 -6.33
CA VAL A 28 -13.83 -18.94 -5.22
C VAL A 28 -13.91 -17.49 -5.70
N PHE A 29 -13.40 -17.18 -6.90
CA PHE A 29 -13.48 -15.83 -7.46
C PHE A 29 -14.92 -15.40 -7.78
N LEU A 30 -15.70 -16.26 -8.42
CA LEU A 30 -17.08 -15.95 -8.79
C LEU A 30 -17.96 -15.77 -7.56
N GLU A 31 -17.77 -16.61 -6.54
CA GLU A 31 -18.53 -16.57 -5.30
C GLU A 31 -18.13 -15.38 -4.41
N HIS A 32 -16.84 -15.07 -4.35
CA HIS A 32 -16.28 -14.19 -3.31
C HIS A 32 -15.52 -12.99 -3.83
N ILE A 33 -15.49 -12.69 -5.13
CA ILE A 33 -14.83 -11.48 -5.64
C ILE A 33 -15.78 -10.76 -6.61
N PHE A 34 -16.05 -11.35 -7.77
CA PHE A 34 -16.88 -10.76 -8.80
C PHE A 34 -17.46 -11.85 -9.71
N ASN A 35 -18.77 -11.81 -9.96
CA ASN A 35 -19.47 -12.87 -10.71
C ASN A 35 -19.33 -12.71 -12.23
N ASP A 36 -18.09 -12.61 -12.72
CA ASP A 36 -17.76 -12.69 -14.15
C ASP A 36 -16.37 -13.30 -14.34
N LYS A 37 -16.34 -14.49 -14.96
CA LYS A 37 -15.13 -15.27 -15.20
C LYS A 37 -14.11 -14.52 -16.07
N ALA A 38 -14.53 -13.56 -16.89
CA ALA A 38 -13.62 -12.81 -17.74
C ALA A 38 -12.58 -12.05 -16.91
N PHE A 39 -12.99 -11.52 -15.76
CA PHE A 39 -12.09 -10.78 -14.87
C PHE A 39 -11.12 -11.69 -14.13
N PHE A 40 -11.48 -12.95 -13.82
CA PHE A 40 -10.55 -13.89 -13.20
C PHE A 40 -9.25 -14.05 -14.01
N TYR A 41 -9.35 -14.06 -15.34
CA TYR A 41 -8.20 -14.32 -16.21
C TYR A 41 -7.28 -13.11 -16.43
N ILE A 42 -7.67 -11.90 -16.02
CA ILE A 42 -6.82 -10.71 -16.16
C ILE A 42 -5.83 -10.58 -14.99
N PHE A 43 -6.23 -11.07 -13.81
CA PHE A 43 -5.46 -10.88 -12.59
C PHE A 43 -4.35 -11.90 -12.45
N ASN A 44 -3.27 -11.48 -11.81
CA ASN A 44 -2.26 -12.37 -11.27
C ASN A 44 -2.65 -12.90 -9.89
N LYS A 45 -1.89 -13.87 -9.38
CA LYS A 45 -2.15 -14.52 -8.08
C LYS A 45 -2.23 -13.51 -6.92
N LEU A 46 -1.31 -12.54 -6.85
CA LEU A 46 -1.26 -11.56 -5.77
C LEU A 46 -2.44 -10.59 -5.81
N GLU A 47 -2.87 -10.20 -7.01
CA GLU A 47 -4.05 -9.35 -7.21
C GLU A 47 -5.34 -10.08 -6.77
N LEU A 48 -5.49 -11.37 -7.14
CA LEU A 48 -6.60 -12.21 -6.70
C LEU A 48 -6.64 -12.38 -5.18
N GLU A 49 -5.50 -12.70 -4.57
CA GLU A 49 -5.39 -12.83 -3.11
C GLU A 49 -5.72 -11.51 -2.40
N TYR A 50 -5.27 -10.39 -2.95
CA TYR A 50 -5.56 -9.07 -2.38
C TYR A 50 -7.06 -8.76 -2.44
N LEU A 51 -7.71 -8.95 -3.60
CA LEU A 51 -9.16 -8.74 -3.74
C LEU A 51 -9.97 -9.66 -2.83
N PHE A 52 -9.59 -10.94 -2.75
CA PHE A 52 -10.22 -11.91 -1.85
C PHE A 52 -10.15 -11.46 -0.40
N LYS A 53 -8.94 -11.17 0.10
CA LYS A 53 -8.72 -10.71 1.47
C LYS A 53 -9.51 -9.45 1.77
N TYR A 54 -9.49 -8.48 0.85
CA TYR A 54 -10.19 -7.21 1.00
C TYR A 54 -11.69 -7.41 1.20
N ARG A 55 -12.34 -8.21 0.32
CA ARG A 55 -13.78 -8.46 0.40
C ARG A 55 -14.14 -9.35 1.58
N LYS A 56 -13.43 -10.45 1.81
CA LYS A 56 -13.79 -11.42 2.86
C LYS A 56 -13.67 -10.85 4.26
N LEU A 57 -12.59 -10.12 4.54
CA LEU A 57 -12.43 -9.46 5.83
C LEU A 57 -13.50 -8.38 6.07
N LEU A 58 -14.01 -7.74 5.00
CA LEU A 58 -15.13 -6.79 5.06
C LEU A 58 -16.47 -7.50 5.30
N ALA A 59 -16.69 -8.63 4.63
CA ALA A 59 -17.93 -9.39 4.71
C ALA A 59 -18.11 -10.02 6.10
N ASP A 60 -17.10 -10.77 6.56
CA ASP A 60 -17.11 -11.47 7.84
C ASP A 60 -15.69 -11.60 8.37
N THR A 61 -15.37 -10.77 9.37
CA THR A 61 -14.03 -10.72 9.97
C THR A 61 -13.73 -11.99 10.75
N ASP A 62 -14.70 -12.55 11.47
CA ASP A 62 -14.52 -13.71 12.34
C ASP A 62 -14.36 -14.98 11.51
N GLU A 63 -15.19 -15.16 10.48
CA GLU A 63 -15.02 -16.23 9.51
C GLU A 63 -13.66 -16.15 8.83
N PHE A 64 -13.21 -14.94 8.47
CA PHE A 64 -11.91 -14.76 7.82
C PHE A 64 -10.76 -15.24 8.71
N VAL A 65 -10.76 -14.83 9.98
CA VAL A 65 -9.75 -15.24 10.97
C VAL A 65 -9.73 -16.76 11.12
N LEU A 66 -10.90 -17.38 11.32
CA LEU A 66 -11.00 -18.82 11.55
C LEU A 66 -10.58 -19.65 10.32
N LYS A 67 -11.06 -19.27 9.13
CA LYS A 67 -10.92 -20.11 7.94
C LYS A 67 -9.63 -19.87 7.18
N TYR A 68 -9.12 -18.64 7.11
CA TYR A 68 -8.10 -18.29 6.13
C TYR A 68 -6.82 -17.69 6.71
N TYR A 69 -6.84 -17.16 7.93
CA TYR A 69 -5.70 -16.42 8.48
C TYR A 69 -4.55 -17.30 9.00
N LYS A 70 -3.32 -16.80 8.86
CA LYS A 70 -2.08 -17.31 9.46
C LYS A 70 -1.33 -16.15 10.13
N ASP A 71 -0.87 -16.37 11.36
CA ASP A 71 -0.20 -15.37 12.20
C ASP A 71 1.08 -14.81 11.51
N ILE A 72 1.36 -13.53 11.73
CA ILE A 72 2.42 -12.77 11.02
C ILE A 72 3.45 -12.21 12.02
N PRO A 73 4.76 -12.39 11.76
CA PRO A 73 5.79 -11.75 12.57
C PRO A 73 5.82 -10.21 12.39
N ASN A 74 6.33 -9.49 13.41
CA ASN A 74 6.39 -8.03 13.41
C ASN A 74 7.17 -7.48 12.19
N LYS A 75 6.66 -6.39 11.61
CA LYS A 75 7.27 -5.73 10.45
C LYS A 75 8.48 -4.88 10.84
N GLU A 76 9.59 -5.11 10.14
CA GLU A 76 10.81 -4.32 10.26
C GLU A 76 10.71 -2.96 9.55
N ASP A 77 11.51 -2.01 10.04
CA ASP A 77 11.62 -0.67 9.47
C ASP A 77 12.27 -0.69 8.09
N ASN A 78 11.68 0.01 7.12
CA ASN A 78 12.22 0.09 5.76
C ASN A 78 13.39 1.07 5.63
N LYS A 79 13.66 1.88 6.66
CA LYS A 79 14.80 2.81 6.75
C LYS A 79 14.86 3.84 5.60
N VAL A 80 13.71 4.09 4.96
CA VAL A 80 13.58 5.11 3.90
C VAL A 80 13.24 6.48 4.47
N TRP A 81 12.62 6.51 5.65
CA TRP A 81 11.99 7.69 6.23
C TRP A 81 12.60 8.04 7.58
N VAL A 82 12.65 9.34 7.89
CA VAL A 82 13.07 9.85 9.20
C VAL A 82 12.22 9.23 10.29
N PHE A 83 10.89 9.27 10.11
CA PHE A 83 10.00 8.57 11.02
C PHE A 83 10.05 7.07 10.72
N ASN A 84 10.39 6.30 11.75
CA ASN A 84 10.40 4.85 11.69
C ASN A 84 9.06 4.34 11.13
N LYS A 85 9.12 3.60 10.01
CA LYS A 85 7.95 2.96 9.38
C LYS A 85 7.76 1.51 9.79
N GLY A 86 8.71 0.99 10.57
CA GLY A 86 8.51 -0.19 11.39
C GLY A 86 7.47 0.09 12.47
N GLY A 87 6.94 -1.00 13.02
CA GLY A 87 5.85 -0.94 13.97
C GLY A 87 4.50 -1.31 13.37
N ARG A 88 3.57 -1.55 14.29
CA ARG A 88 2.27 -2.16 14.03
C ARG A 88 1.30 -1.15 13.39
N THR A 89 0.54 -1.59 12.39
CA THR A 89 -0.52 -0.77 11.77
C THR A 89 -1.51 -0.33 12.86
N LYS A 90 -2.05 0.89 12.78
CA LYS A 90 -2.83 1.47 13.89
C LYS A 90 -4.33 1.31 13.68
N TYR A 91 -5.05 1.03 14.76
CA TYR A 91 -6.51 1.13 14.83
C TYR A 91 -6.93 2.26 15.78
N HIS A 92 -8.18 2.71 15.64
CA HIS A 92 -8.75 3.82 16.42
C HIS A 92 -9.96 3.33 17.21
N LEU A 93 -10.20 3.87 18.40
CA LEU A 93 -11.38 3.49 19.21
C LEU A 93 -12.59 4.39 18.96
N SER A 94 -12.42 5.45 18.17
CA SER A 94 -13.47 6.42 17.86
C SER A 94 -13.32 6.95 16.43
N LEU A 95 -14.45 7.11 15.75
CA LEU A 95 -14.55 7.80 14.45
C LEU A 95 -14.16 9.29 14.55
N ASN A 96 -14.22 9.88 15.75
CA ASN A 96 -13.85 11.27 16.01
C ASN A 96 -12.36 11.44 16.39
N CYS A 97 -11.53 10.41 16.21
CA CYS A 97 -10.12 10.55 16.52
C CYS A 97 -9.45 11.53 15.54
N ASN A 98 -8.80 12.58 16.05
CA ASN A 98 -8.10 13.59 15.23
C ASN A 98 -7.04 12.98 14.30
N HIS A 99 -6.48 11.82 14.64
CA HIS A 99 -5.53 11.12 13.78
C HIS A 99 -6.16 10.27 12.68
N LEU A 100 -7.49 10.16 12.63
CA LEU A 100 -8.23 9.47 11.57
C LEU A 100 -8.28 10.30 10.28
N THR A 101 -8.38 11.63 10.42
CA THR A 101 -8.60 12.58 9.31
C THR A 101 -7.39 13.45 8.95
N ASN A 102 -6.36 13.52 9.80
CA ASN A 102 -5.20 14.40 9.57
C ASN A 102 -4.31 13.94 8.41
N ASP A 103 -3.90 14.87 7.54
CA ASP A 103 -2.80 14.66 6.60
C ASP A 103 -1.48 14.37 7.32
N PHE A 104 -0.64 13.54 6.70
CA PHE A 104 0.66 13.18 7.27
C PHE A 104 1.78 13.72 6.39
N VAL A 105 2.66 14.52 7.00
CA VAL A 105 3.93 14.91 6.38
C VAL A 105 4.98 13.92 6.81
N ASP A 106 5.75 13.42 5.86
CA ASP A 106 6.88 12.55 6.13
C ASP A 106 8.16 13.09 5.50
N PHE A 107 9.28 12.64 6.03
CA PHE A 107 10.59 13.14 5.67
C PHE A 107 11.50 12.02 5.17
N GLY A 108 12.00 12.15 3.96
CA GLY A 108 12.84 11.15 3.31
C GLY A 108 14.28 11.19 3.83
N ILE A 109 14.89 10.02 3.99
CA ILE A 109 16.32 9.91 4.28
C ILE A 109 17.10 9.91 2.94
N PRO A 110 18.08 10.81 2.76
CA PRO A 110 18.92 10.84 1.56
C PRO A 110 19.53 9.48 1.24
N ILE A 111 19.60 9.15 -0.05
CA ILE A 111 20.08 7.84 -0.49
C ILE A 111 21.53 7.57 -0.06
N ASP A 112 22.36 8.60 0.01
CA ASP A 112 23.76 8.50 0.43
C ASP A 112 23.90 8.11 1.90
N ILE A 113 23.01 8.63 2.77
CA ILE A 113 22.94 8.21 4.17
C ILE A 113 22.48 6.75 4.25
N ARG A 114 21.44 6.38 3.49
CA ARG A 114 20.91 5.02 3.48
C ARG A 114 21.95 3.98 3.04
N LYS A 115 22.81 4.33 2.08
CA LYS A 115 23.90 3.47 1.60
C LYS A 115 25.00 3.23 2.65
N LYS A 116 25.19 4.14 3.61
CA LYS A 116 26.20 3.98 4.67
C LYS A 116 25.78 3.05 5.81
N GLY A 117 24.50 2.65 5.87
CA GLY A 117 24.00 1.66 6.83
C GLY A 117 23.27 2.26 8.04
N ASN A 118 22.96 1.39 9.01
CA ASN A 118 22.02 1.72 10.11
C ASN A 118 22.51 2.85 11.00
N ASP A 119 23.79 2.86 11.36
CA ASP A 119 24.34 3.87 12.28
C ASP A 119 24.21 5.28 11.70
N ALA A 120 24.43 5.45 10.39
CA ALA A 120 24.27 6.72 9.70
C ALA A 120 22.78 7.14 9.62
N ILE A 121 21.89 6.17 9.47
CA ILE A 121 20.44 6.40 9.46
C ILE A 121 19.95 6.87 10.84
N ASP A 122 20.41 6.21 11.91
CA ASP A 122 20.02 6.55 13.27
C ASP A 122 20.59 7.90 13.72
N GLU A 123 21.83 8.22 13.33
CA GLU A 123 22.43 9.55 13.53
C GLU A 123 21.60 10.63 12.83
N TYR A 124 21.23 10.41 11.56
CA TYR A 124 20.43 11.36 10.80
C TYR A 124 19.05 11.60 11.42
N ARG A 125 18.38 10.52 11.85
CA ARG A 125 17.10 10.59 12.55
C ARG A 125 17.20 11.38 13.85
N ASN A 126 18.24 11.11 14.63
CA ASN A 126 18.46 11.80 15.88
C ASN A 126 18.72 13.30 15.65
N TRP A 127 19.56 13.64 14.68
CA TRP A 127 19.80 15.03 14.30
C TRP A 127 18.50 15.73 13.88
N PHE A 128 17.73 15.11 12.98
CA PHE A 128 16.48 15.68 12.48
C PHE A 128 15.47 15.90 13.61
N SER A 129 15.33 14.93 14.52
CA SER A 129 14.45 15.02 15.68
C SER A 129 14.90 16.09 16.66
N THR A 130 16.21 16.19 16.94
CA THR A 130 16.78 17.17 17.88
C THR A 130 16.56 18.60 17.41
N GLN A 131 16.59 18.83 16.09
CA GLN A 131 16.29 20.14 15.51
C GLN A 131 14.79 20.46 15.49
N GLY A 132 13.92 19.48 15.76
CA GLY A 132 12.47 19.68 15.79
C GLY A 132 11.87 20.06 14.43
N TYR A 133 12.55 19.75 13.31
CA TYR A 133 12.14 20.20 11.98
C TYR A 133 10.71 19.82 11.62
N ALA A 134 10.25 18.63 12.00
CA ALA A 134 8.88 18.20 11.72
C ALA A 134 7.81 19.13 12.33
N GLN A 135 8.01 19.54 13.59
CA GLN A 135 7.06 20.41 14.28
C GLN A 135 7.12 21.82 13.69
N GLN A 136 8.34 22.34 13.48
CA GLN A 136 8.53 23.67 12.89
C GLN A 136 7.96 23.76 11.48
N PHE A 137 8.11 22.70 10.67
CA PHE A 137 7.55 22.62 9.33
C PHE A 137 6.03 22.59 9.36
N LYS A 138 5.44 21.79 10.27
CA LYS A 138 3.99 21.72 10.46
C LYS A 138 3.38 23.06 10.89
N GLU A 139 4.09 23.81 11.71
CA GLU A 139 3.71 25.16 12.15
C GLU A 139 4.02 26.25 11.12
N GLN A 140 4.52 25.89 9.93
CA GLN A 140 4.91 26.80 8.85
C GLN A 140 6.00 27.81 9.27
N LYS A 141 6.80 27.49 10.30
CA LYS A 141 7.93 28.31 10.76
C LYS A 141 9.17 28.14 9.89
N ILE A 142 9.29 26.99 9.25
CA ILE A 142 10.36 26.68 8.30
C ILE A 142 9.76 26.08 7.03
N SER A 143 10.44 26.29 5.92
CA SER A 143 10.15 25.75 4.61
C SER A 143 10.96 24.48 4.33
N LYS A 144 10.68 23.84 3.18
CA LYS A 144 11.47 22.70 2.69
C LYS A 144 12.93 23.10 2.43
N GLN A 145 13.14 24.32 1.98
CA GLN A 145 14.44 24.84 1.61
C GLN A 145 15.33 25.02 2.85
N ASP A 146 14.78 25.49 3.97
CA ASP A 146 15.52 25.62 5.22
C ASP A 146 16.07 24.28 5.72
N ILE A 147 15.30 23.19 5.54
CA ILE A 147 15.73 21.83 5.91
C ILE A 147 16.85 21.34 4.96
N ILE A 148 16.76 21.64 3.66
CA ILE A 148 17.77 21.30 2.66
C ILE A 148 19.09 22.05 2.94
N GLU A 149 19.01 23.34 3.24
CA GLU A 149 20.18 24.16 3.57
C GLU A 149 20.87 23.68 4.84
N ALA A 150 20.10 23.38 5.88
CA ALA A 150 20.64 22.82 7.12
C ALA A 150 21.28 21.44 6.90
N PHE A 151 20.67 20.60 6.05
CA PHE A 151 21.28 19.33 5.63
C PHE A 151 22.61 19.57 4.93
N ASN A 152 22.63 20.42 3.91
CA ASN A 152 23.82 20.70 3.10
C ASN A 152 24.93 21.29 3.98
N SER A 153 24.63 22.22 4.89
CA SER A 153 25.60 22.83 5.79
C SER A 153 26.30 21.81 6.71
N LYS A 154 25.56 20.79 7.19
CA LYS A 154 26.11 19.75 8.08
C LYS A 154 26.76 18.61 7.31
N TYR A 155 26.01 17.98 6.40
CA TYR A 155 26.38 16.69 5.82
C TYR A 155 27.34 16.81 4.61
N THR A 156 27.37 17.93 3.88
CA THR A 156 28.38 18.08 2.82
C THR A 156 29.80 18.11 3.38
N LYS A 157 29.99 18.72 4.56
CA LYS A 157 31.26 18.71 5.31
C LYS A 157 31.69 17.31 5.76
N LEU A 158 30.74 16.38 5.85
CA LEU A 158 30.94 14.97 6.20
C LEU A 158 31.05 14.07 4.94
N GLY A 159 31.17 14.68 3.75
CA GLY A 159 31.36 13.98 2.48
C GLY A 159 30.10 13.39 1.86
N TYR A 160 28.90 13.87 2.22
CA TYR A 160 27.65 13.48 1.55
C TYR A 160 27.34 14.44 0.38
N SER A 161 26.65 13.93 -0.65
CA SER A 161 26.28 14.77 -1.80
C SER A 161 25.30 15.86 -1.38
N PRO A 162 25.46 17.09 -1.89
CA PRO A 162 24.50 18.16 -1.64
C PRO A 162 23.14 17.83 -2.29
N ILE A 163 22.07 18.20 -1.62
CA ILE A 163 20.71 18.14 -2.14
C ILE A 163 20.44 19.46 -2.86
N GLN A 164 19.95 19.38 -4.11
CA GLN A 164 19.63 20.55 -4.92
C GLN A 164 18.44 21.32 -4.35
N ASP A 165 18.46 22.64 -4.54
CA ASP A 165 17.36 23.54 -4.15
C ASP A 165 16.05 23.16 -4.84
N GLY A 166 14.93 23.30 -4.11
CA GLY A 166 13.60 22.94 -4.63
C GLY A 166 13.33 21.43 -4.74
N SER A 167 14.21 20.58 -4.20
CA SER A 167 14.02 19.13 -4.22
C SER A 167 12.92 18.65 -3.26
N ASN A 168 12.08 17.72 -3.73
CA ASN A 168 11.11 17.01 -2.88
C ASN A 168 11.72 15.78 -2.17
N LEU A 169 13.04 15.58 -2.24
CA LEU A 169 13.71 14.39 -1.69
C LEU A 169 13.57 14.27 -0.16
N LEU A 170 13.45 15.39 0.55
CA LEU A 170 13.41 15.41 2.01
C LEU A 170 12.00 15.57 2.60
N VAL A 171 11.04 16.13 1.87
CA VAL A 171 9.69 16.37 2.40
C VAL A 171 8.66 15.83 1.42
N LEU A 172 7.98 14.76 1.83
CA LEU A 172 6.87 14.18 1.09
C LEU A 172 5.59 14.37 1.89
N GLU A 173 4.75 15.28 1.39
CA GLU A 173 3.38 15.44 1.86
C GLU A 173 2.56 14.26 1.33
N LEU A 174 2.17 13.36 2.22
CA LEU A 174 1.25 12.29 1.91
C LEU A 174 -0.14 12.77 2.32
N LYS A 175 -0.96 13.15 1.34
CA LYS A 175 -2.39 13.35 1.56
C LYS A 175 -2.94 12.09 2.22
N ASN A 176 -3.58 12.25 3.36
CA ASN A 176 -4.28 11.14 4.00
C ASN A 176 -5.51 10.85 3.12
N SER A 177 -5.71 9.58 2.75
CA SER A 177 -6.95 9.12 2.10
C SER A 177 -8.06 8.98 3.16
N GLY A 178 -8.07 9.89 4.14
CA GLY A 178 -9.02 9.91 5.24
C GLY A 178 -10.41 9.83 4.67
N THR A 179 -11.21 8.90 5.19
CA THR A 179 -12.62 8.64 4.82
C THR A 179 -13.00 9.31 3.51
N ASP A 180 -12.44 8.84 2.39
CA ASP A 180 -12.96 9.27 1.08
C ASP A 180 -14.46 9.08 1.19
N TYR A 181 -15.22 10.15 0.94
CA TYR A 181 -16.67 10.10 0.89
C TYR A 181 -17.00 9.00 -0.12
N VAL A 182 -17.33 7.82 0.39
CA VAL A 182 -17.91 6.77 -0.42
C VAL A 182 -19.26 7.34 -0.80
N GLU A 183 -19.47 7.58 -2.10
CA GLU A 183 -20.73 8.12 -2.60
C GLU A 183 -21.88 7.34 -1.97
N GLN A 184 -22.84 8.06 -1.40
CA GLN A 184 -23.97 7.47 -0.67
C GLN A 184 -24.83 6.58 -1.57
N GLN A 185 -24.70 6.73 -2.89
CA GLN A 185 -25.26 5.87 -3.91
C GLN A 185 -24.15 5.49 -4.90
N GLN A 186 -23.80 4.21 -4.96
CA GLN A 186 -22.99 3.69 -6.05
C GLN A 186 -23.94 3.19 -7.14
N ASP A 187 -23.83 3.77 -8.33
CA ASP A 187 -24.52 3.26 -9.51
C ASP A 187 -23.79 1.98 -9.97
N VAL A 188 -24.38 0.83 -9.64
CA VAL A 188 -23.82 -0.49 -9.95
C VAL A 188 -23.82 -0.74 -11.45
N ASP A 189 -24.79 -0.21 -12.19
CA ASP A 189 -24.86 -0.37 -13.65
C ASP A 189 -23.74 0.42 -14.31
N MET A 190 -23.48 1.65 -13.87
CA MET A 190 -22.32 2.42 -14.30
C MET A 190 -20.99 1.75 -13.96
N LEU A 191 -20.85 1.18 -12.75
CA LEU A 191 -19.66 0.40 -12.40
C LEU A 191 -19.44 -0.77 -13.38
N ILE A 192 -20.50 -1.51 -13.72
CA ILE A 192 -20.44 -2.64 -14.65
C ILE A 192 -20.02 -2.16 -16.05
N LEU A 193 -20.58 -1.05 -16.52
CA LEU A 193 -20.21 -0.45 -17.82
C LEU A 193 -18.72 -0.10 -17.84
N GLU A 194 -18.23 0.63 -16.84
CA GLU A 194 -16.82 1.02 -16.76
C GLU A 194 -15.86 -0.18 -16.63
N LEU A 195 -16.26 -1.23 -15.89
CA LEU A 195 -15.50 -2.47 -15.80
C LEU A 195 -15.42 -3.18 -17.15
N ASN A 196 -16.51 -3.20 -17.91
CA ASN A 196 -16.56 -3.81 -19.25
C ASN A 196 -15.71 -3.03 -20.27
N GLU A 197 -15.67 -1.69 -20.18
CA GLU A 197 -14.77 -0.87 -21.00
C GLU A 197 -13.30 -1.20 -20.70
N LEU A 198 -12.92 -1.32 -19.44
CA LEU A 198 -11.56 -1.71 -19.04
C LEU A 198 -11.22 -3.12 -19.50
N LEU A 199 -12.17 -4.05 -19.45
CA LEU A 199 -12.01 -5.41 -19.97
C LEU A 199 -11.80 -5.41 -21.49
N LEU A 200 -12.53 -4.58 -22.23
CA LEU A 200 -12.36 -4.41 -23.67
C LEU A 200 -10.98 -3.82 -23.99
N LEU A 201 -10.56 -2.78 -23.28
CA LEU A 201 -9.22 -2.19 -23.41
C LEU A 201 -8.12 -3.23 -23.15
N TYR A 202 -8.29 -4.07 -22.13
CA TYR A 202 -7.36 -5.16 -21.85
C TYR A 202 -7.29 -6.17 -23.00
N ARG A 203 -8.44 -6.61 -23.52
CA ARG A 203 -8.50 -7.57 -24.62
C ARG A 203 -7.88 -7.03 -25.91
N ASN A 204 -8.06 -5.73 -26.19
CA ASN A 204 -7.47 -5.08 -27.36
C ASN A 204 -5.95 -4.93 -27.21
N ALA A 205 -5.45 -4.62 -26.01
CA ALA A 205 -4.02 -4.52 -25.74
C ALA A 205 -3.30 -5.89 -25.66
N PHE A 206 -4.02 -6.94 -25.26
CA PHE A 206 -3.49 -8.29 -25.05
C PHE A 206 -4.37 -9.35 -25.73
N PRO A 207 -4.43 -9.37 -27.07
CA PRO A 207 -5.35 -10.23 -27.81
C PRO A 207 -4.96 -11.71 -27.71
N GLY A 208 -3.66 -12.04 -27.76
CA GLY A 208 -3.16 -13.41 -27.78
C GLY A 208 -2.93 -14.03 -26.39
N GLN A 209 -2.81 -15.36 -26.35
CA GLN A 209 -2.47 -16.09 -25.12
C GLN A 209 -1.10 -15.67 -24.57
N GLY A 210 -0.08 -15.54 -25.43
CA GLY A 210 1.25 -15.07 -25.04
C GLY A 210 1.22 -13.66 -24.46
N ASP A 211 0.43 -12.76 -25.05
CA ASP A 211 0.26 -11.40 -24.59
C ASP A 211 -0.36 -11.33 -23.19
N ARG A 212 -1.36 -12.17 -22.92
CA ARG A 212 -2.00 -12.28 -21.62
C ARG A 212 -1.08 -12.88 -20.56
N ILE A 213 -0.20 -13.79 -20.95
CA ILE A 213 0.86 -14.30 -20.06
C ILE A 213 1.81 -13.17 -19.69
N ILE A 214 2.23 -12.33 -20.64
CA ILE A 214 3.08 -11.15 -20.39
C ILE A 214 2.35 -10.18 -19.45
N ALA A 215 1.09 -9.88 -19.72
CA ALA A 215 0.29 -8.95 -18.91
C ALA A 215 0.19 -9.36 -17.43
N LYS A 216 0.09 -10.67 -17.13
CA LYS A 216 0.07 -11.17 -15.75
C LYS A 216 1.37 -10.93 -14.98
N HIS A 217 2.47 -10.65 -15.67
CA HIS A 217 3.77 -10.35 -15.06
C HIS A 217 4.05 -8.84 -14.99
N ASN A 218 3.00 -8.01 -14.95
CA ASN A 218 3.10 -6.54 -14.88
C ASN A 218 3.91 -5.99 -13.67
N TYR A 219 4.18 -6.81 -12.65
CA TYR A 219 5.06 -6.47 -11.53
C TYR A 219 6.51 -6.27 -11.96
N LEU A 220 6.90 -6.79 -13.13
CA LEU A 220 8.23 -6.65 -13.71
C LEU A 220 8.53 -5.25 -14.25
N ARG A 221 7.53 -4.36 -14.39
CA ARG A 221 7.70 -3.01 -14.98
C ARG A 221 8.83 -2.18 -14.35
N ASN A 222 9.09 -2.37 -13.06
CA ASN A 222 10.08 -1.63 -12.28
C ASN A 222 11.34 -2.47 -11.94
N LYS A 223 11.51 -3.64 -12.55
CA LYS A 223 12.63 -4.56 -12.30
C LYS A 223 13.83 -4.29 -13.21
N THR A 224 15.00 -4.83 -12.91
CA THR A 224 16.18 -4.68 -13.78
C THR A 224 16.06 -5.52 -15.06
N ASP A 225 16.88 -5.22 -16.06
CA ASP A 225 16.87 -5.96 -17.34
C ASP A 225 17.26 -7.44 -17.14
N GLU A 226 18.16 -7.73 -16.18
CA GLU A 226 18.54 -9.09 -15.80
C GLU A 226 17.37 -9.84 -15.15
N GLU A 227 16.66 -9.20 -14.23
CA GLU A 227 15.48 -9.78 -13.57
C GLU A 227 14.37 -10.07 -14.60
N ILE A 228 14.10 -9.14 -15.50
CA ILE A 228 13.11 -9.32 -16.58
C ILE A 228 13.53 -10.46 -17.50
N THR A 229 14.77 -10.45 -17.99
CA THR A 229 15.27 -11.46 -18.93
C THR A 229 15.23 -12.86 -18.31
N LYS A 230 15.68 -12.99 -17.06
CA LYS A 230 15.61 -14.26 -16.32
C LYS A 230 14.17 -14.75 -16.24
N LYS A 231 13.23 -13.88 -15.84
CA LYS A 231 11.84 -14.28 -15.66
C LYS A 231 11.16 -14.64 -16.99
N MET A 232 11.44 -13.90 -18.04
CA MET A 232 10.89 -14.17 -19.37
C MET A 232 11.43 -15.49 -19.96
N LYS A 233 12.71 -15.81 -19.72
CA LYS A 233 13.25 -17.13 -20.08
C LYS A 233 12.56 -18.27 -19.31
N GLU A 234 12.25 -18.09 -18.03
CA GLU A 234 11.47 -19.08 -17.26
C GLU A 234 10.06 -19.29 -17.86
N ILE A 235 9.37 -18.21 -18.22
CA ILE A 235 8.00 -18.26 -18.74
C ILE A 235 7.93 -18.92 -20.13
N PHE A 236 8.91 -18.62 -20.99
CA PHE A 236 8.94 -19.05 -22.38
C PHE A 236 9.94 -20.19 -22.64
N ASN A 237 10.29 -20.97 -21.61
CA ASN A 237 11.17 -22.14 -21.69
C ASN A 237 12.50 -21.88 -22.45
N GLY A 238 13.13 -20.74 -22.19
CA GLY A 238 14.40 -20.34 -22.78
C GLY A 238 14.30 -19.65 -24.14
N ASN A 239 13.13 -19.65 -24.80
CA ASN A 239 12.93 -19.08 -26.14
C ASN A 239 12.80 -17.53 -26.16
N PHE A 240 13.42 -16.84 -25.20
CA PHE A 240 13.38 -15.39 -25.09
C PHE A 240 14.79 -14.79 -25.28
N SER A 241 14.97 -13.97 -26.32
CA SER A 241 16.18 -13.17 -26.51
C SER A 241 16.04 -11.81 -25.81
N GLY A 242 16.91 -11.55 -24.83
CA GLY A 242 16.91 -10.32 -24.02
C GLY A 242 17.52 -9.11 -24.75
N GLU A 243 17.22 -8.94 -26.04
CA GLU A 243 17.65 -7.77 -26.79
C GLU A 243 17.04 -6.49 -26.19
N LYS A 244 17.81 -5.42 -26.15
CA LYS A 244 17.43 -4.17 -25.46
C LYS A 244 16.12 -3.58 -25.97
N ASP A 245 15.91 -3.56 -27.29
CA ASP A 245 14.68 -3.02 -27.90
C ASP A 245 13.44 -3.85 -27.52
N LYS A 246 13.60 -5.17 -27.36
CA LYS A 246 12.54 -6.07 -26.87
C LYS A 246 12.21 -5.84 -25.40
N LEU A 247 13.21 -5.47 -24.58
CA LEU A 247 13.00 -5.17 -23.16
C LEU A 247 12.27 -3.84 -22.95
N GLU A 248 12.55 -2.82 -23.76
CA GLU A 248 11.82 -1.55 -23.69
C GLU A 248 10.35 -1.73 -24.05
N ASP A 249 10.06 -2.47 -25.13
CA ASP A 249 8.68 -2.82 -25.50
C ASP A 249 7.98 -3.59 -24.38
N LEU A 250 8.61 -4.62 -23.82
CA LEU A 250 8.06 -5.36 -22.67
C LEU A 250 7.75 -4.47 -21.48
N ARG A 251 8.60 -3.50 -21.14
CA ARG A 251 8.32 -2.55 -20.05
C ARG A 251 7.08 -1.70 -20.34
N LYS A 252 6.89 -1.24 -21.58
CA LYS A 252 5.69 -0.52 -22.01
C LYS A 252 4.45 -1.42 -21.84
N ARG A 253 4.53 -2.67 -22.27
CA ARG A 253 3.45 -3.66 -22.12
C ARG A 253 3.13 -3.98 -20.66
N PHE A 254 4.14 -4.16 -19.80
CA PHE A 254 3.93 -4.35 -18.36
C PHE A 254 3.28 -3.14 -17.71
N LYS A 255 3.68 -1.92 -18.10
CA LYS A 255 3.09 -0.68 -17.62
C LYS A 255 1.62 -0.58 -18.02
N GLN A 256 1.29 -0.83 -19.29
CA GLN A 256 -0.08 -0.82 -19.78
C GLN A 256 -0.96 -1.87 -19.07
N ALA A 257 -0.47 -3.10 -18.91
CA ALA A 257 -1.16 -4.14 -18.16
C ALA A 257 -1.41 -3.70 -16.71
N HIS A 258 -0.39 -3.15 -16.04
CA HIS A 258 -0.51 -2.66 -14.67
C HIS A 258 -1.55 -1.56 -14.53
N GLU A 259 -1.57 -0.58 -15.44
CA GLU A 259 -2.53 0.53 -15.40
C GLU A 259 -3.98 0.04 -15.52
N ILE A 260 -4.23 -0.88 -16.45
CA ILE A 260 -5.57 -1.44 -16.64
C ILE A 260 -5.98 -2.30 -15.42
N THR A 261 -5.14 -3.25 -14.99
CA THR A 261 -5.48 -4.11 -13.84
C THR A 261 -5.59 -3.31 -12.55
N PHE A 262 -4.79 -2.26 -12.37
CA PHE A 262 -4.89 -1.35 -11.23
C PHE A 262 -6.23 -0.61 -11.21
N LYS A 263 -6.67 -0.05 -12.34
CA LYS A 263 -7.98 0.63 -12.44
C LYS A 263 -9.14 -0.32 -12.10
N ILE A 264 -9.12 -1.54 -12.65
CA ILE A 264 -10.13 -2.56 -12.35
C ILE A 264 -10.09 -2.91 -10.84
N THR A 265 -8.90 -3.12 -10.29
CA THR A 265 -8.72 -3.42 -8.85
C THR A 265 -9.28 -2.31 -7.97
N GLN A 266 -9.03 -1.03 -8.29
CA GLN A 266 -9.57 0.10 -7.55
C GLN A 266 -11.10 0.16 -7.60
N LYS A 267 -11.69 -0.09 -8.78
CA LYS A 267 -13.15 -0.11 -8.94
C LYS A 267 -13.80 -1.22 -8.11
N LEU A 268 -13.25 -2.43 -8.14
CA LEU A 268 -13.72 -3.55 -7.31
C LEU A 268 -13.56 -3.26 -5.81
N ILE A 269 -12.43 -2.66 -5.39
CA ILE A 269 -12.21 -2.28 -3.99
C ILE A 269 -13.23 -1.24 -3.53
N ASN A 270 -13.49 -0.22 -4.34
CA ASN A 270 -14.47 0.81 -3.99
C ASN A 270 -15.88 0.22 -3.91
N TYR A 271 -16.22 -0.70 -4.81
CA TYR A 271 -17.45 -1.48 -4.73
C TYR A 271 -17.55 -2.29 -3.42
N PHE A 272 -16.47 -2.94 -2.98
CA PHE A 272 -16.47 -3.65 -1.69
C PHE A 272 -16.63 -2.70 -0.50
N LYS A 273 -15.91 -1.56 -0.50
CA LYS A 273 -16.01 -0.56 0.58
C LYS A 273 -17.44 -0.04 0.73
N TRP A 274 -18.11 0.24 -0.39
CA TRP A 274 -19.51 0.65 -0.42
C TRP A 274 -20.44 -0.47 0.06
N THR A 275 -20.34 -1.66 -0.55
CA THR A 275 -21.19 -2.82 -0.24
C THR A 275 -21.19 -3.18 1.25
N TYR A 276 -20.04 -3.10 1.91
CA TYR A 276 -19.88 -3.47 3.33
C TYR A 276 -19.71 -2.27 4.26
N ASN A 277 -19.97 -1.05 3.79
CA ASN A 277 -19.86 0.21 4.55
C ASN A 277 -18.58 0.28 5.40
N LEU A 278 -17.39 0.24 4.77
CA LEU A 278 -16.11 0.26 5.48
C LEU A 278 -16.00 1.44 6.47
N ASN A 279 -16.53 2.62 6.11
CA ASN A 279 -16.45 3.82 6.95
C ASN A 279 -17.27 3.68 8.25
N GLY A 280 -18.35 2.90 8.25
CA GLY A 280 -19.15 2.58 9.43
C GLY A 280 -18.77 1.25 10.10
N LYS A 281 -17.87 0.45 9.51
CA LYS A 281 -17.53 -0.87 10.03
C LYS A 281 -16.66 -0.76 11.27
N SER A 282 -17.13 -1.36 12.37
CA SER A 282 -16.33 -1.60 13.56
C SER A 282 -15.71 -2.99 13.52
N PHE A 283 -14.52 -3.12 14.09
CA PHE A 283 -13.80 -4.37 14.28
C PHE A 283 -13.64 -4.65 15.78
N ASP A 284 -13.44 -5.93 16.10
CA ASP A 284 -13.01 -6.35 17.42
C ASP A 284 -11.52 -5.97 17.63
N PRO A 285 -11.18 -5.20 18.69
CA PRO A 285 -9.80 -4.81 18.96
C PRO A 285 -8.85 -6.00 19.12
N THR A 286 -9.28 -7.07 19.80
CA THR A 286 -8.46 -8.28 20.03
C THR A 286 -8.09 -8.92 18.70
N THR A 287 -9.03 -9.00 17.76
CA THR A 287 -8.79 -9.50 16.41
C THR A 287 -7.77 -8.65 15.65
N LEU A 288 -7.87 -7.32 15.74
CA LEU A 288 -6.88 -6.44 15.12
C LEU A 288 -5.49 -6.59 15.77
N GLU A 289 -5.43 -6.75 17.08
CA GLU A 289 -4.18 -6.99 17.81
C GLU A 289 -3.54 -8.33 17.43
N ASN A 290 -4.35 -9.37 17.23
CA ASN A 290 -3.91 -10.65 16.69
C ASN A 290 -3.38 -10.53 15.26
N PHE A 291 -3.91 -9.59 14.46
CA PHE A 291 -3.33 -9.22 13.16
C PHE A 291 -2.04 -8.39 13.27
N GLY A 292 -1.57 -8.11 14.48
CA GLY A 292 -0.39 -7.29 14.72
C GLY A 292 -0.67 -5.80 14.58
N LEU A 293 -1.90 -5.32 14.80
CA LEU A 293 -2.21 -3.90 14.90
C LEU A 293 -2.08 -3.41 16.34
N VAL A 294 -2.01 -2.09 16.52
CA VAL A 294 -1.99 -1.43 17.84
C VAL A 294 -2.95 -0.27 17.90
N CYS A 295 -3.46 -0.02 19.10
CA CYS A 295 -4.28 1.17 19.34
C CYS A 295 -3.47 2.45 19.07
N CYS A 296 -4.10 3.43 18.41
CA CYS A 296 -3.52 4.75 18.23
C CYS A 296 -3.23 5.38 19.60
N LYS A 297 -2.06 6.00 19.76
CA LYS A 297 -1.60 6.61 21.03
C LYS A 297 -2.65 7.53 21.66
N SER A 298 -3.28 8.40 20.86
CA SER A 298 -4.33 9.30 21.35
C SER A 298 -5.54 8.54 21.92
N CYS A 299 -5.99 7.47 21.26
CA CYS A 299 -7.09 6.64 21.73
C CYS A 299 -6.70 5.87 23.00
N SER A 300 -5.49 5.30 23.04
CA SER A 300 -4.97 4.57 24.20
C SER A 300 -4.81 5.48 25.41
N SER A 301 -4.29 6.70 25.25
CA SER A 301 -4.16 7.67 26.34
C SER A 301 -5.51 8.10 26.91
N LEU A 302 -6.51 8.33 26.06
CA LEU A 302 -7.88 8.66 26.48
C LEU A 302 -8.51 7.51 27.28
N GLN A 303 -8.33 6.27 26.83
CA GLN A 303 -8.86 5.08 27.52
C GLN A 303 -8.24 4.94 28.92
N ASN A 304 -6.92 5.09 29.04
CA ASN A 304 -6.23 5.03 30.34
C ASN A 304 -6.73 6.12 31.31
N LEU A 305 -7.01 7.33 30.82
CA LEU A 305 -7.55 8.41 31.64
C LEU A 305 -8.98 8.14 32.13
N ILE A 306 -9.79 7.44 31.35
CA ILE A 306 -11.16 7.05 31.74
C ILE A 306 -11.09 5.93 32.79
N SER A 307 -10.25 4.91 32.57
CA SER A 307 -10.06 3.81 33.53
C SER A 307 -9.53 4.25 34.89
N ILE A 308 -8.73 5.32 34.95
CA ILE A 308 -8.24 5.91 36.22
C ILE A 308 -9.35 6.68 36.95
N LYS A 309 -10.36 7.21 36.25
CA LYS A 309 -11.48 7.94 36.86
C LYS A 309 -12.59 7.03 37.38
N GLU A 310 -12.60 5.76 36.99
CA GLU A 310 -13.57 4.74 37.41
C GLU A 310 -13.05 3.85 38.54
N LEU A 311 -11.84 4.13 39.05
CA LEU A 311 -11.21 3.52 40.24
C LEU A 311 -11.22 4.51 41.41
#